data_AF-A0A966YJ64-F1
#
_entry.id   AF-A0A966YJ64-F1
#
_cell.length_a   1.000
_cell.length_b   1.000
_cell.length_c   1.000
_cell.angle_alpha   90.00
_cell.angle_beta   90.00
_cell.angle_gamma   90.00
#
_symmetry.space_group_name_H-M   'P 1'
#
loop_
_entity.id
_entity.type
_entity.pdbx_description
1 polymer ?
#
loop_
_entity_poly.entity_id
_entity_poly.type
_entity_poly.pdbx_seq_one_letter_code
_entity_poly.pdbx_strand_id
1 'polypeptide(L)'
;KRSVLMLAANSPGFTDPAQRKMAVHVINCNFGYASRDLKDQEVDPLTPQANINYSQVFADIDIVIGEGNNGAVGIRMQAAEGSTIQNVTIDATHGHTGMLGAAGSGGSHHNITIRGGRIGIDTHGFPPEFREESTGTQPTPTLSYVRLIGQTEAALVNKSRGPLIAVGWEIVSSIKGPVIRIEKPYSINAYDCGFAFIDSVARFEGRGVGGTLIAAEKSFYLKNVHIHQAGTIAAGIDGDPTGWLNVAELAYPIQPAAFKGTQLVEPIYLNGKRKLKPYVQVKPGGPPQSSLQSQHIWDESFPSWQSPQAANVKAPAYGAVGDSLADDTAALQKAIDENEIVFLPKGYYRVTDTLRLKPNTKLVGVAHHLSTIMARPPFGALGSGDGPKPLVETADAADA
;
A
#
# COMPACT_ATOMS: atom_id res chain seq x y z
N LYS A 1 -2.96 -22.63 4.40
CA LYS A 1 -3.93 -21.86 5.21
C LYS A 1 -3.15 -20.87 6.05
N ARG A 2 -3.47 -19.57 6.00
CA ARG A 2 -2.76 -18.52 6.77
C ARG A 2 -3.11 -18.59 8.26
N SER A 3 -2.21 -18.07 9.08
CA SER A 3 -2.45 -17.85 10.52
C SER A 3 -3.54 -16.81 10.73
N VAL A 4 -4.27 -16.88 11.85
CA VAL A 4 -5.37 -15.94 12.16
C VAL A 4 -5.16 -15.32 13.53
N LEU A 5 -5.22 -13.99 13.61
CA LEU A 5 -5.39 -13.22 14.84
C LEU A 5 -6.89 -12.96 15.05
N MET A 6 -7.45 -13.48 16.14
CA MET A 6 -8.86 -13.36 16.45
C MET A 6 -9.07 -12.48 17.69
N LEU A 7 -9.84 -11.40 17.54
CA LEU A 7 -10.38 -10.66 18.68
C LEU A 7 -11.65 -11.38 19.15
N ALA A 8 -11.64 -11.89 20.38
CA ALA A 8 -12.79 -12.61 20.94
C ALA A 8 -14.05 -11.73 21.01
N ALA A 9 -15.22 -12.35 20.99
CA ALA A 9 -16.49 -11.64 21.08
C ALA A 9 -16.59 -10.81 22.37
N ASN A 10 -17.20 -9.62 22.28
CA ASN A 10 -17.42 -8.68 23.38
C ASN A 10 -16.14 -8.37 24.18
N SER A 11 -15.01 -8.20 23.49
CA SER A 11 -13.74 -7.90 24.14
C SER A 11 -13.79 -6.55 24.85
N PRO A 12 -13.35 -6.46 26.12
CA PRO A 12 -13.39 -5.21 26.88
C PRO A 12 -12.67 -4.04 26.19
N GLY A 13 -13.38 -2.91 26.08
CA GLY A 13 -12.87 -1.68 25.46
C GLY A 13 -12.96 -1.63 23.94
N PHE A 14 -13.56 -2.64 23.28
CA PHE A 14 -13.80 -2.65 21.84
C PHE A 14 -15.28 -2.53 21.46
N THR A 15 -16.18 -2.40 22.43
CA THR A 15 -17.64 -2.46 22.20
C THR A 15 -18.25 -1.12 21.79
N ASP A 16 -17.59 -0.01 22.10
CA ASP A 16 -18.10 1.34 21.86
C ASP A 16 -17.66 1.86 20.46
N PRO A 17 -18.59 2.01 19.50
CA PRO A 17 -18.27 2.51 18.17
C PRO A 17 -17.83 3.98 18.15
N ALA A 18 -18.07 4.75 19.23
CA ALA A 18 -17.57 6.12 19.36
C ALA A 18 -16.12 6.18 19.87
N GLN A 19 -15.59 5.07 20.39
CA GLN A 19 -14.23 4.97 20.93
C GLN A 19 -13.47 3.86 20.19
N ARG A 20 -12.95 4.21 19.02
CA ARG A 20 -12.21 3.27 18.17
C ARG A 20 -10.97 2.74 18.86
N LYS A 21 -10.73 1.43 18.77
CA LYS A 21 -9.57 0.77 19.39
C LYS A 21 -8.95 -0.26 18.44
N MET A 22 -7.62 -0.26 18.34
CA MET A 22 -6.86 -1.11 17.43
C MET A 22 -6.66 -2.52 18.00
N ALA A 23 -7.06 -3.54 17.25
CA ALA A 23 -6.77 -4.94 17.57
C ALA A 23 -5.31 -5.27 17.26
N VAL A 24 -4.80 -4.79 16.12
CA VAL A 24 -3.37 -4.81 15.77
C VAL A 24 -2.90 -3.37 15.55
N HIS A 25 -1.90 -2.94 16.30
CA HIS A 25 -1.31 -1.61 16.16
C HIS A 25 0.18 -1.72 15.88
N VAL A 26 0.56 -1.41 14.64
CA VAL A 26 1.97 -1.39 14.23
C VAL A 26 2.52 0.00 14.49
N ILE A 27 3.50 0.09 15.39
CA ILE A 27 4.10 1.36 15.83
C ILE A 27 5.63 1.27 15.79
N ASN A 28 6.25 2.41 15.55
CA ASN A 28 7.63 2.65 15.96
C ASN A 28 7.61 3.67 17.09
N CYS A 29 8.36 3.35 18.14
CA CYS A 29 8.49 4.13 19.35
C CYS A 29 9.98 4.37 19.57
N ASN A 30 10.54 5.24 18.75
CA ASN A 30 11.92 5.68 18.89
C ASN A 30 11.96 7.19 19.16
N PHE A 31 13.03 7.62 19.80
CA PHE A 31 13.33 9.01 20.15
C PHE A 31 13.55 9.83 18.88
N GLY A 32 12.49 10.28 18.22
CA GLY A 32 12.58 11.21 17.09
C GLY A 32 13.26 12.51 17.52
N TYR A 33 14.25 12.95 16.72
CA TYR A 33 14.86 14.28 16.50
C TYR A 33 14.85 15.44 17.54
N ALA A 34 14.00 15.43 18.56
CA ALA A 34 13.74 16.55 19.46
C ALA A 34 14.74 16.68 20.62
N SER A 35 15.58 15.68 20.88
CA SER A 35 16.60 15.78 21.93
C SER A 35 18.00 15.52 21.36
N ARG A 36 18.71 16.62 21.03
CA ARG A 36 20.18 16.57 20.93
C ARG A 36 20.82 16.33 22.30
N ASP A 37 20.06 16.54 23.37
CA ASP A 37 20.41 16.18 24.74
C ASP A 37 19.67 14.91 25.15
N LEU A 38 20.43 13.85 25.42
CA LEU A 38 19.93 12.55 25.92
C LEU A 38 19.40 12.62 27.37
N LYS A 39 19.25 13.80 27.95
CA LYS A 39 19.01 13.99 29.40
C LYS A 39 17.54 14.10 29.80
N ASP A 40 16.63 14.41 28.87
CA ASP A 40 15.18 14.59 29.14
C ASP A 40 14.32 13.53 28.42
N GLN A 41 14.69 12.26 28.52
CA GLN A 41 13.95 11.15 27.90
C GLN A 41 12.87 10.58 28.84
N GLU A 42 11.82 11.35 29.10
CA GLU A 42 10.53 10.83 29.60
C GLU A 42 9.49 10.75 28.46
N VAL A 43 9.89 10.30 27.26
CA VAL A 43 8.90 9.98 26.23
C VAL A 43 8.39 8.57 26.50
N ASP A 44 7.10 8.45 26.82
CA ASP A 44 6.43 7.17 27.01
C ASP A 44 6.71 6.25 25.80
N PRO A 45 7.30 5.04 26.01
CA PRO A 45 7.60 4.10 24.94
C PRO A 45 6.36 3.59 24.18
N LEU A 46 5.16 4.00 24.59
CA LEU A 46 3.91 3.77 23.88
C LEU A 46 3.46 4.96 23.01
N THR A 47 4.23 6.05 22.94
CA THR A 47 3.92 7.19 22.07
C THR A 47 4.31 6.85 20.62
N PRO A 48 3.36 6.65 19.69
CA PRO A 48 3.68 6.25 18.32
C PRO A 48 4.27 7.41 17.51
N GLN A 49 5.24 7.11 16.63
CA GLN A 49 5.76 8.03 15.61
C GLN A 49 5.82 7.37 14.23
N ALA A 50 4.80 7.57 13.42
CA ALA A 50 4.61 7.03 12.08
C ALA A 50 5.58 7.60 11.05
N ASN A 51 6.04 8.84 11.20
CA ASN A 51 7.04 9.44 10.28
C ASN A 51 8.40 8.74 10.35
N ILE A 52 8.65 7.92 11.39
CA ILE A 52 9.85 7.09 11.51
C ILE A 52 9.53 5.60 11.54
N ASN A 53 8.28 5.23 11.24
CA ASN A 53 7.82 3.86 11.23
C ASN A 53 8.16 3.20 9.89
N TYR A 54 9.45 2.99 9.65
CA TYR A 54 10.01 2.39 8.43
C TYR A 54 9.99 0.87 8.51
N SER A 55 10.05 0.22 7.34
CA SER A 55 10.44 -1.18 7.23
C SER A 55 9.53 -2.20 7.94
N GLN A 56 8.27 -1.82 8.21
CA GLN A 56 7.31 -2.71 8.87
C GLN A 56 6.61 -3.62 7.87
N VAL A 57 6.65 -4.93 8.09
CA VAL A 57 5.97 -5.89 7.22
C VAL A 57 4.95 -6.67 8.04
N PHE A 58 3.68 -6.59 7.64
CA PHE A 58 2.62 -7.46 8.15
C PHE A 58 2.08 -8.29 6.98
N ALA A 59 2.46 -9.57 6.91
CA ALA A 59 2.14 -10.42 5.78
C ALA A 59 1.66 -11.81 6.21
N ASP A 60 0.79 -12.40 5.39
CA ASP A 60 0.34 -13.80 5.50
C ASP A 60 -0.38 -14.16 6.83
N ILE A 61 -0.96 -13.16 7.48
CA ILE A 61 -1.72 -13.30 8.72
C ILE A 61 -3.09 -12.65 8.55
N ASP A 62 -4.16 -13.41 8.76
CA ASP A 62 -5.53 -12.91 8.73
C ASP A 62 -5.95 -12.34 10.08
N ILE A 63 -6.90 -11.40 10.06
CA ILE A 63 -7.46 -10.78 11.25
C ILE A 63 -8.97 -11.00 11.23
N VAL A 64 -9.54 -11.43 12.37
CA VAL A 64 -11.00 -11.56 12.52
C VAL A 64 -11.45 -10.84 13.79
N ILE A 65 -12.47 -10.00 13.64
CA ILE A 65 -13.12 -9.30 14.74
C ILE A 65 -14.38 -10.07 15.12
N GLY A 66 -14.40 -10.63 16.34
CA GLY A 66 -15.56 -11.33 16.88
C GLY A 66 -16.75 -10.41 17.17
N GLU A 67 -17.93 -11.01 17.33
CA GLU A 67 -19.20 -10.31 17.58
C GLU A 67 -19.14 -9.32 18.76
N GLY A 68 -19.88 -8.21 18.65
CA GLY A 68 -20.04 -7.21 19.72
C GLY A 68 -18.90 -6.20 19.84
N ASN A 69 -17.86 -6.28 19.01
CA ASN A 69 -16.69 -5.39 19.05
C ASN A 69 -16.85 -4.16 18.12
N ASN A 70 -17.96 -3.43 18.25
CA ASN A 70 -18.36 -2.38 17.30
C ASN A 70 -17.38 -1.18 17.19
N GLY A 71 -16.46 -1.02 18.14
CA GLY A 71 -15.38 -0.03 18.15
C GLY A 71 -14.04 -0.56 17.63
N ALA A 72 -13.94 -1.84 17.26
CA ALA A 72 -12.67 -2.43 16.86
C ALA A 72 -12.19 -1.98 15.48
N VAL A 73 -10.90 -1.64 15.42
CA VAL A 73 -10.14 -1.45 14.19
C VAL A 73 -9.29 -2.70 13.98
N GLY A 74 -9.37 -3.34 12.82
CA GLY A 74 -8.64 -4.59 12.54
C GLY A 74 -7.14 -4.39 12.65
N ILE A 75 -6.59 -3.49 11.83
CA ILE A 75 -5.18 -3.09 11.91
C ILE A 75 -5.01 -1.59 11.71
N ARG A 76 -4.10 -1.00 12.48
CA ARG A 76 -3.52 0.30 12.18
C ARG A 76 -2.06 0.14 11.77
N MET A 77 -1.74 0.57 10.55
CA MET A 77 -0.36 0.72 10.08
C MET A 77 -0.24 2.06 9.37
N GLN A 78 -0.08 3.11 10.16
CA GLN A 78 0.36 4.40 9.66
C GLN A 78 1.90 4.40 9.68
N ALA A 79 2.51 4.41 8.50
CA ALA A 79 3.92 4.05 8.35
C ALA A 79 4.62 4.78 7.19
N ALA A 80 5.94 4.65 7.16
CA ALA A 80 6.85 5.27 6.23
C ALA A 80 7.53 4.25 5.30
N GLU A 81 8.58 4.65 4.58
CA GLU A 81 9.34 3.90 3.58
C GLU A 81 9.61 2.44 3.98
N GLY A 82 9.45 1.53 3.01
CA GLY A 82 9.72 0.10 3.20
C GLY A 82 8.65 -0.66 4.01
N SER A 83 7.55 0.00 4.39
CA SER A 83 6.46 -0.63 5.13
C SER A 83 5.35 -1.15 4.21
N THR A 84 4.70 -2.24 4.62
CA THR A 84 3.70 -2.95 3.80
C THR A 84 2.77 -3.86 4.62
N ILE A 85 1.55 -4.01 4.12
CA ILE A 85 0.61 -5.07 4.50
C ILE A 85 0.40 -5.90 3.24
N GLN A 86 0.65 -7.21 3.31
CA GLN A 86 0.67 -8.07 2.13
C GLN A 86 -0.07 -9.38 2.35
N ASN A 87 -0.95 -9.74 1.41
CA ASN A 87 -1.66 -11.01 1.44
C ASN A 87 -2.38 -11.22 2.78
N VAL A 88 -3.34 -10.34 3.09
CA VAL A 88 -4.09 -10.33 4.35
C VAL A 88 -5.59 -10.27 4.09
N THR A 89 -6.36 -11.03 4.86
CA THR A 89 -7.80 -10.85 4.97
C THR A 89 -8.17 -10.34 6.36
N ILE A 90 -8.93 -9.25 6.39
CA ILE A 90 -9.47 -8.64 7.60
C ILE A 90 -10.98 -8.82 7.58
N ASP A 91 -11.50 -9.68 8.44
CA ASP A 91 -12.93 -9.78 8.70
C ASP A 91 -13.31 -8.80 9.81
N ALA A 92 -13.80 -7.65 9.39
CA ALA A 92 -14.28 -6.58 10.25
C ALA A 92 -15.80 -6.55 10.35
N THR A 93 -16.50 -7.65 10.01
CA THR A 93 -17.97 -7.73 10.01
C THR A 93 -18.61 -7.22 11.30
N HIS A 94 -17.95 -7.47 12.44
CA HIS A 94 -18.40 -7.01 13.76
C HIS A 94 -17.60 -5.83 14.31
N GLY A 95 -16.74 -5.23 13.49
CA GLY A 95 -15.84 -4.14 13.85
C GLY A 95 -16.27 -2.79 13.29
N HIS A 96 -15.52 -1.76 13.67
CA HIS A 96 -15.65 -0.42 13.14
C HIS A 96 -14.95 -0.27 11.78
N THR A 97 -13.64 -0.51 11.75
CA THR A 97 -12.79 -0.23 10.57
C THR A 97 -11.90 -1.42 10.28
N GLY A 98 -11.74 -1.80 9.01
CA GLY A 98 -10.78 -2.82 8.62
C GLY A 98 -9.34 -2.37 8.82
N MET A 99 -8.95 -1.32 8.09
CA MET A 99 -7.62 -0.72 8.13
C MET A 99 -7.69 0.77 8.45
N LEU A 100 -6.91 1.20 9.43
CA LEU A 100 -6.73 2.61 9.80
C LEU A 100 -5.31 3.07 9.49
N GLY A 101 -5.19 4.22 8.84
CA GLY A 101 -3.94 4.68 8.26
C GLY A 101 -3.47 3.82 7.09
N ALA A 102 -2.36 4.21 6.47
CA ALA A 102 -1.62 3.38 5.53
C ALA A 102 -0.11 3.74 5.56
N ALA A 103 0.70 2.99 4.83
CA ALA A 103 2.08 3.33 4.51
C ALA A 103 2.10 4.37 3.38
N GLY A 104 2.81 5.46 3.61
CA GLY A 104 3.08 6.52 2.64
C GLY A 104 4.45 7.15 2.92
N SER A 105 4.84 8.21 2.21
CA SER A 105 6.24 8.66 2.11
C SER A 105 7.13 7.60 1.45
N GLY A 106 6.55 6.64 0.74
CA GLY A 106 7.17 5.37 0.37
C GLY A 106 6.49 4.21 1.09
N GLY A 107 6.75 2.97 0.65
CA GLY A 107 5.95 1.82 1.07
C GLY A 107 4.64 1.70 0.29
N SER A 108 4.02 0.52 0.39
CA SER A 108 2.85 0.16 -0.41
C SER A 108 2.15 -1.06 0.19
N HIS A 109 0.86 -1.24 -0.07
CA HIS A 109 0.11 -2.41 0.40
C HIS A 109 -0.42 -3.23 -0.76
N HIS A 110 -0.48 -4.56 -0.58
CA HIS A 110 -0.79 -5.48 -1.68
C HIS A 110 -1.68 -6.62 -1.22
N ASN A 111 -2.63 -7.03 -2.06
CA ASN A 111 -3.44 -8.22 -1.82
C ASN A 111 -4.14 -8.23 -0.45
N ILE A 112 -5.02 -7.26 -0.25
CA ILE A 112 -5.80 -7.10 0.98
C ILE A 112 -7.27 -7.35 0.69
N THR A 113 -7.93 -8.16 1.50
CA THR A 113 -9.40 -8.29 1.46
C THR A 113 -9.98 -7.85 2.80
N ILE A 114 -10.88 -6.89 2.79
CA ILE A 114 -11.60 -6.41 3.98
C ILE A 114 -13.08 -6.71 3.82
N ARG A 115 -13.62 -7.51 4.74
CA ARG A 115 -15.04 -7.90 4.78
C ARG A 115 -15.75 -7.17 5.91
N GLY A 116 -16.90 -6.60 5.60
CA GLY A 116 -17.75 -5.90 6.56
C GLY A 116 -17.09 -4.68 7.20
N GLY A 117 -17.59 -4.31 8.38
CA GLY A 117 -17.21 -3.11 9.11
C GLY A 117 -17.97 -1.88 8.64
N ARG A 118 -17.93 -0.80 9.43
CA ARG A 118 -18.47 0.50 9.01
C ARG A 118 -17.65 1.06 7.85
N ILE A 119 -16.32 1.04 8.01
CA ILE A 119 -15.37 1.56 7.03
C ILE A 119 -14.36 0.49 6.65
N GLY A 120 -14.06 0.34 5.36
CA GLY A 120 -13.07 -0.61 4.87
C GLY A 120 -11.67 -0.11 5.19
N ILE A 121 -11.29 0.98 4.54
CA ILE A 121 -10.03 1.71 4.77
C ILE A 121 -10.34 3.13 5.18
N ASP A 122 -9.78 3.56 6.30
CA ASP A 122 -9.82 4.94 6.78
C ASP A 122 -8.40 5.48 6.88
N THR A 123 -8.08 6.55 6.16
CA THR A 123 -6.72 7.12 6.14
C THR A 123 -6.58 8.36 7.02
N HIS A 124 -7.60 8.68 7.83
CA HIS A 124 -7.51 9.73 8.83
C HIS A 124 -6.33 9.52 9.78
N GLY A 125 -5.80 10.65 10.26
CA GLY A 125 -4.90 10.66 11.39
C GLY A 125 -5.60 10.08 12.61
N PHE A 126 -4.84 9.51 13.54
CA PHE A 126 -5.41 8.96 14.76
C PHE A 126 -4.63 9.43 15.99
N PRO A 127 -5.32 9.87 17.06
CA PRO A 127 -4.66 10.31 18.29
C PRO A 127 -3.86 9.18 18.97
N PRO A 128 -2.86 9.50 19.81
CA PRO A 128 -2.41 10.85 20.15
C PRO A 128 -1.51 11.48 19.09
N GLU A 129 -1.00 10.66 18.16
CA GLU A 129 0.01 11.05 17.18
C GLU A 129 -0.49 12.13 16.21
N PHE A 130 -1.73 11.96 15.76
CA PHE A 130 -2.33 12.77 14.72
C PHE A 130 -3.75 13.14 15.10
N ARG A 131 -4.18 14.31 14.63
CA ARG A 131 -5.53 14.81 14.85
C ARG A 131 -6.46 14.28 13.77
N GLU A 132 -7.46 13.52 14.17
CA GLU A 132 -8.41 12.88 13.25
C GLU A 132 -9.12 13.91 12.37
N GLU A 133 -9.49 15.07 12.91
CA GLU A 133 -10.22 16.08 12.18
C GLU A 133 -9.39 16.82 11.13
N SER A 134 -8.05 16.81 11.26
CA SER A 134 -7.18 17.72 10.50
C SER A 134 -6.01 17.09 9.77
N THR A 135 -5.70 15.82 10.05
CA THR A 135 -4.53 15.13 9.49
C THR A 135 -4.89 13.78 8.91
N GLY A 136 -3.98 13.22 8.13
CA GLY A 136 -4.14 11.91 7.51
C GLY A 136 -2.82 11.20 7.31
N THR A 137 -2.93 10.06 6.63
CA THR A 137 -1.82 9.18 6.29
C THR A 137 -0.67 9.90 5.57
N GLN A 138 0.55 9.38 5.72
CA GLN A 138 1.77 9.85 5.05
C GLN A 138 1.58 9.97 3.53
N PRO A 139 2.42 10.80 2.86
CA PRO A 139 2.23 11.14 1.45
C PRO A 139 2.10 9.96 0.48
N THR A 140 1.17 10.04 -0.46
CA THR A 140 1.14 9.14 -1.63
C THR A 140 1.06 7.64 -1.31
N PRO A 141 0.13 7.19 -0.44
CA PRO A 141 -0.03 5.77 -0.17
C PRO A 141 -0.46 5.03 -1.44
N THR A 142 0.21 3.92 -1.74
CA THR A 142 -0.05 3.11 -2.94
C THR A 142 -0.53 1.72 -2.53
N LEU A 143 -1.67 1.30 -3.09
CA LEU A 143 -2.30 0.03 -2.74
C LEU A 143 -2.73 -0.71 -4.01
N SER A 144 -2.24 -1.93 -4.18
CA SER A 144 -2.66 -2.81 -5.28
C SER A 144 -3.49 -4.00 -4.81
N TYR A 145 -4.45 -4.40 -5.64
CA TYR A 145 -5.28 -5.59 -5.42
C TYR A 145 -5.96 -5.61 -4.05
N VAL A 146 -6.79 -4.60 -3.79
CA VAL A 146 -7.58 -4.48 -2.56
C VAL A 146 -9.04 -4.80 -2.83
N ARG A 147 -9.66 -5.64 -2.00
CA ARG A 147 -11.09 -5.94 -2.03
C ARG A 147 -11.78 -5.39 -0.79
N LEU A 148 -12.81 -4.59 -0.99
CA LEU A 148 -13.61 -3.96 0.07
C LEU A 148 -15.05 -4.40 -0.11
N ILE A 149 -15.51 -5.29 0.76
CA ILE A 149 -16.75 -6.03 0.58
C ILE A 149 -17.68 -5.78 1.76
N GLY A 150 -18.88 -5.25 1.50
CA GLY A 150 -19.97 -5.20 2.46
C GLY A 150 -19.82 -4.17 3.58
N GLN A 151 -19.06 -3.09 3.37
CA GLN A 151 -18.99 -1.99 4.33
C GLN A 151 -20.34 -1.30 4.50
N THR A 152 -20.69 -0.93 5.74
CA THR A 152 -21.99 -0.33 6.04
C THR A 152 -22.03 1.19 5.92
N GLU A 153 -20.88 1.87 5.78
CA GLU A 153 -20.82 3.34 5.61
C GLU A 153 -19.97 3.80 4.42
N ALA A 154 -18.75 3.27 4.28
CA ALA A 154 -17.86 3.60 3.16
C ALA A 154 -16.85 2.48 2.95
N ALA A 155 -16.53 2.18 1.68
CA ALA A 155 -15.40 1.33 1.36
C ALA A 155 -14.08 2.05 1.70
N LEU A 156 -13.94 3.31 1.27
CA LEU A 156 -12.76 4.14 1.49
C LEU A 156 -13.14 5.52 2.01
N VAL A 157 -12.44 5.96 3.06
CA VAL A 157 -12.39 7.37 3.49
C VAL A 157 -10.95 7.85 3.39
N ASN A 158 -10.71 8.77 2.46
CA ASN A 158 -9.38 9.28 2.12
C ASN A 158 -9.15 10.72 2.63
N LYS A 159 -8.16 10.90 3.51
CA LYS A 159 -7.60 12.18 3.94
C LYS A 159 -6.05 12.15 3.86
N SER A 160 -5.47 11.28 3.04
CA SER A 160 -4.02 11.14 2.90
C SER A 160 -3.34 12.44 2.51
N ARG A 161 -2.07 12.61 2.93
CA ARG A 161 -1.20 13.60 2.31
C ARG A 161 -0.87 13.14 0.89
N GLY A 162 -0.81 14.07 -0.07
CA GLY A 162 -0.68 13.71 -1.50
C GLY A 162 -1.78 12.74 -2.02
N PRO A 163 -1.60 12.18 -3.24
CA PRO A 163 -2.61 11.34 -3.85
C PRO A 163 -2.54 9.87 -3.40
N LEU A 164 -3.64 9.30 -2.90
CA LEU A 164 -3.73 7.85 -2.73
C LEU A 164 -3.90 7.18 -4.11
N ILE A 165 -3.07 6.17 -4.38
CA ILE A 165 -3.07 5.43 -5.64
C ILE A 165 -3.66 4.03 -5.39
N ALA A 166 -4.87 3.80 -5.89
CA ALA A 166 -5.60 2.55 -5.82
C ALA A 166 -5.61 1.86 -7.20
N VAL A 167 -4.98 0.69 -7.30
CA VAL A 167 -4.84 -0.06 -8.57
C VAL A 167 -5.34 -1.49 -8.41
N GLY A 168 -6.18 -1.99 -9.33
CA GLY A 168 -6.67 -3.37 -9.25
C GLY A 168 -7.67 -3.61 -8.12
N TRP A 169 -8.41 -2.61 -7.68
CA TRP A 169 -9.33 -2.73 -6.54
C TRP A 169 -10.67 -3.38 -6.92
N GLU A 170 -11.33 -3.96 -5.93
CA GLU A 170 -12.73 -4.38 -5.97
C GLU A 170 -13.50 -3.72 -4.82
N ILE A 171 -14.62 -3.08 -5.14
CA ILE A 171 -15.59 -2.62 -4.15
C ILE A 171 -16.91 -3.34 -4.43
N VAL A 172 -17.46 -4.02 -3.43
CA VAL A 172 -18.80 -4.62 -3.49
C VAL A 172 -19.64 -4.02 -2.38
N SER A 173 -20.65 -3.24 -2.76
CA SER A 173 -21.41 -2.40 -1.84
C SER A 173 -22.91 -2.67 -1.90
N SER A 174 -23.51 -2.80 -0.72
CA SER A 174 -24.97 -2.86 -0.55
C SER A 174 -25.58 -1.56 -0.02
N ILE A 175 -24.80 -0.47 0.03
CA ILE A 175 -25.24 0.86 0.48
C ILE A 175 -25.37 1.83 -0.69
N LYS A 176 -26.16 2.89 -0.52
CA LYS A 176 -26.33 3.93 -1.54
C LYS A 176 -25.12 4.87 -1.69
N GLY A 177 -24.11 4.73 -0.83
CA GLY A 177 -22.89 5.53 -0.88
C GLY A 177 -23.07 6.98 -0.39
N PRO A 178 -22.08 7.86 -0.64
CA PRO A 178 -20.86 7.61 -1.42
C PRO A 178 -19.96 6.53 -0.81
N VAL A 179 -19.54 5.54 -1.61
CA VAL A 179 -18.71 4.42 -1.13
C VAL A 179 -17.22 4.76 -1.07
N ILE A 180 -16.78 5.76 -1.84
CA ILE A 180 -15.47 6.39 -1.74
C ILE A 180 -15.68 7.85 -1.35
N ARG A 181 -15.04 8.27 -0.26
CA ARG A 181 -15.04 9.66 0.22
C ARG A 181 -13.63 10.21 0.16
N ILE A 182 -13.45 11.30 -0.58
CA ILE A 182 -12.18 12.02 -0.67
C ILE A 182 -12.37 13.33 0.06
N GLU A 183 -11.83 13.41 1.26
CA GLU A 183 -12.07 14.52 2.19
C GLU A 183 -10.91 15.49 2.19
N LYS A 184 -11.19 16.78 2.37
CA LYS A 184 -10.16 17.79 2.53
C LYS A 184 -9.55 17.73 3.94
N PRO A 185 -8.26 18.04 4.11
CA PRO A 185 -7.69 18.26 5.44
C PRO A 185 -8.04 19.67 5.94
N TYR A 186 -8.06 19.86 7.26
CA TYR A 186 -8.68 21.02 7.91
C TYR A 186 -8.05 22.39 7.61
N SER A 187 -6.79 22.56 7.18
CA SER A 187 -6.33 23.92 6.75
C SER A 187 -4.89 24.11 6.24
N ILE A 188 -3.93 23.20 6.38
CA ILE A 188 -2.52 23.62 6.19
C ILE A 188 -1.93 23.39 4.80
N ASN A 189 -2.47 22.53 3.95
CA ASN A 189 -1.81 22.17 2.69
C ASN A 189 -2.83 22.02 1.56
N ALA A 190 -2.76 22.89 0.55
CA ALA A 190 -3.65 22.81 -0.60
C ALA A 190 -3.45 21.55 -1.47
N TYR A 191 -2.31 20.88 -1.33
CA TYR A 191 -1.85 19.75 -2.14
C TYR A 191 -2.16 18.37 -1.54
N ASP A 192 -2.83 18.32 -0.39
CA ASP A 192 -3.21 17.05 0.24
C ASP A 192 -4.54 16.51 -0.30
N CYS A 193 -4.69 15.17 -0.25
CA CYS A 193 -5.90 14.39 -0.51
C CYS A 193 -6.31 14.21 -1.99
N GLY A 194 -5.37 13.95 -2.89
CA GLY A 194 -5.69 13.45 -4.24
C GLY A 194 -6.08 11.96 -4.23
N PHE A 195 -6.65 11.47 -5.33
CA PHE A 195 -6.98 10.04 -5.48
C PHE A 195 -6.89 9.57 -6.93
N ALA A 196 -6.35 8.38 -7.15
CA ALA A 196 -6.40 7.68 -8.42
C ALA A 196 -7.01 6.28 -8.23
N PHE A 197 -7.99 5.92 -9.06
CA PHE A 197 -8.62 4.60 -9.10
C PHE A 197 -8.43 3.99 -10.49
N ILE A 198 -7.56 3.00 -10.58
CA ILE A 198 -7.05 2.49 -11.86
C ILE A 198 -7.31 0.99 -11.95
N ASP A 199 -7.73 0.50 -13.11
CA ASP A 199 -7.93 -0.93 -13.37
C ASP A 199 -8.81 -1.61 -12.31
N SER A 200 -9.89 -0.93 -11.92
CA SER A 200 -10.65 -1.27 -10.71
C SER A 200 -12.13 -1.50 -10.99
N VAL A 201 -12.80 -2.16 -10.04
CA VAL A 201 -14.21 -2.57 -10.17
C VAL A 201 -15.01 -2.07 -8.98
N ALA A 202 -16.18 -1.51 -9.24
CA ALA A 202 -17.17 -1.19 -8.21
C ALA A 202 -18.53 -1.80 -8.56
N ARG A 203 -19.11 -2.58 -7.66
CA ARG A 203 -20.41 -3.24 -7.82
C ARG A 203 -21.37 -2.76 -6.73
N PHE A 204 -22.53 -2.31 -7.15
CA PHE A 204 -23.64 -1.99 -6.27
C PHE A 204 -24.67 -3.10 -6.34
N GLU A 205 -25.01 -3.69 -5.19
CA GLU A 205 -25.87 -4.87 -5.10
C GLU A 205 -27.00 -4.66 -4.11
N GLY A 206 -28.13 -5.33 -4.34
CA GLY A 206 -29.31 -5.25 -3.46
C GLY A 206 -29.74 -3.81 -3.18
N ARG A 207 -29.69 -3.39 -1.91
CA ARG A 207 -30.04 -2.02 -1.48
C ARG A 207 -29.09 -0.94 -1.99
N GLY A 208 -27.90 -1.31 -2.47
CA GLY A 208 -26.92 -0.38 -3.00
C GLY A 208 -27.16 0.04 -4.45
N VAL A 209 -27.91 -0.75 -5.23
CA VAL A 209 -28.21 -0.48 -6.66
C VAL A 209 -28.70 0.96 -6.84
N GLY A 210 -28.12 1.72 -7.76
CA GLY A 210 -28.40 3.15 -7.94
C GLY A 210 -27.65 4.07 -6.96
N GLY A 211 -26.61 3.58 -6.29
CA GLY A 211 -25.79 4.34 -5.34
C GLY A 211 -24.75 5.25 -6.00
N THR A 212 -24.03 5.98 -5.16
CA THR A 212 -22.97 6.92 -5.55
C THR A 212 -21.59 6.30 -5.33
N LEU A 213 -20.74 6.33 -6.35
CA LEU A 213 -19.36 5.84 -6.26
C LEU A 213 -18.48 6.77 -5.42
N ILE A 214 -18.27 8.01 -5.88
CA ILE A 214 -17.35 8.98 -5.25
C ILE A 214 -18.08 10.25 -4.81
N ALA A 215 -17.79 10.68 -3.58
CA ALA A 215 -17.91 12.08 -3.17
C ALA A 215 -16.52 12.63 -2.88
N ALA A 216 -16.22 13.81 -3.41
CA ALA A 216 -14.87 14.36 -3.37
C ALA A 216 -14.86 15.86 -3.06
N GLU A 217 -13.97 16.25 -2.16
CA GLU A 217 -13.59 17.64 -1.87
C GLU A 217 -12.25 18.02 -2.53
N LYS A 218 -11.61 17.08 -3.24
CA LYS A 218 -10.35 17.22 -3.96
C LYS A 218 -10.34 16.49 -5.30
N SER A 219 -9.42 16.89 -6.17
CA SER A 219 -9.31 16.33 -7.51
C SER A 219 -9.04 14.82 -7.48
N PHE A 220 -9.60 14.10 -8.44
CA PHE A 220 -9.39 12.66 -8.58
C PHE A 220 -9.30 12.22 -10.05
N TYR A 221 -8.76 11.03 -10.24
CA TYR A 221 -8.53 10.42 -11.54
C TYR A 221 -9.03 8.97 -11.57
N LEU A 222 -9.76 8.60 -12.61
CA LEU A 222 -10.18 7.22 -12.87
C LEU A 222 -9.64 6.78 -14.23
N LYS A 223 -9.13 5.55 -14.33
CA LYS A 223 -8.71 4.97 -15.60
C LYS A 223 -9.06 3.48 -15.65
N ASN A 224 -9.71 3.06 -16.72
CA ASN A 224 -10.15 1.68 -16.90
C ASN A 224 -10.93 1.13 -15.69
N VAL A 225 -11.97 1.86 -15.28
CA VAL A 225 -12.80 1.50 -14.12
C VAL A 225 -14.13 0.92 -14.60
N HIS A 226 -14.48 -0.26 -14.11
CA HIS A 226 -15.74 -0.94 -14.40
C HIS A 226 -16.72 -0.75 -13.25
N ILE A 227 -17.89 -0.19 -13.54
CA ILE A 227 -18.89 0.16 -12.53
C ILE A 227 -20.19 -0.56 -12.88
N HIS A 228 -20.74 -1.32 -11.93
CA HIS A 228 -22.00 -2.02 -12.08
C HIS A 228 -23.06 -1.41 -11.18
N GLN A 229 -24.20 -1.02 -11.78
CA GLN A 229 -25.40 -0.59 -11.09
C GLN A 229 -25.24 0.64 -10.19
N ALA A 230 -24.27 1.53 -10.47
CA ALA A 230 -24.21 2.83 -9.80
C ALA A 230 -25.21 3.80 -10.42
N GLY A 231 -25.89 4.60 -9.62
CA GLY A 231 -26.73 5.70 -10.12
C GLY A 231 -25.89 6.93 -10.47
N THR A 232 -24.78 7.13 -9.74
CA THR A 232 -23.91 8.30 -9.86
C THR A 232 -22.46 7.88 -9.74
N ILE A 233 -21.59 8.31 -10.66
CA ILE A 233 -20.14 8.11 -10.55
C ILE A 233 -19.57 9.17 -9.59
N ALA A 234 -19.86 10.43 -9.85
CA ALA A 234 -19.50 11.58 -9.03
C ALA A 234 -20.48 12.73 -9.30
N ALA A 235 -20.38 13.83 -8.55
CA ALA A 235 -21.25 14.99 -8.77
C ALA A 235 -21.25 15.43 -10.24
N GLY A 236 -22.43 15.48 -10.87
CA GLY A 236 -22.60 15.87 -12.27
C GLY A 236 -22.15 14.82 -13.31
N ILE A 237 -21.85 13.58 -12.89
CA ILE A 237 -21.51 12.46 -13.77
C ILE A 237 -22.38 11.27 -13.40
N ASP A 238 -23.34 10.99 -14.27
CA ASP A 238 -24.32 9.91 -14.08
C ASP A 238 -23.66 8.54 -14.19
N GLY A 239 -24.23 7.58 -13.46
CA GLY A 239 -23.95 6.16 -13.62
C GLY A 239 -25.00 5.46 -14.49
N ASP A 240 -25.05 4.14 -14.40
CA ASP A 240 -26.10 3.31 -14.97
C ASP A 240 -26.59 2.34 -13.87
N PRO A 241 -27.79 2.58 -13.28
CA PRO A 241 -28.32 1.72 -12.22
C PRO A 241 -28.80 0.36 -12.75
N THR A 242 -28.86 0.17 -14.07
CA THR A 242 -29.41 -1.04 -14.71
C THR A 242 -28.35 -2.02 -15.18
N GLY A 243 -27.10 -1.57 -15.33
CA GLY A 243 -26.06 -2.40 -15.94
C GLY A 243 -24.63 -1.93 -15.68
N TRP A 244 -23.76 -2.22 -16.65
CA TRP A 244 -22.33 -1.94 -16.58
C TRP A 244 -21.97 -0.66 -17.34
N LEU A 245 -21.12 0.15 -16.72
CA LEU A 245 -20.38 1.23 -17.36
C LEU A 245 -18.88 0.95 -17.28
N ASN A 246 -18.17 1.38 -18.33
CA ASN A 246 -16.72 1.47 -18.33
C ASN A 246 -16.32 2.94 -18.40
N VAL A 247 -15.58 3.39 -17.38
CA VAL A 247 -14.86 4.66 -17.39
C VAL A 247 -13.50 4.39 -18.02
N ALA A 248 -13.34 4.75 -19.29
CA ALA A 248 -12.06 4.61 -19.97
C ALA A 248 -11.03 5.54 -19.34
N GLU A 249 -11.42 6.80 -19.15
CA GLU A 249 -10.62 7.81 -18.48
C GLU A 249 -11.52 8.93 -17.94
N LEU A 250 -11.25 9.37 -16.71
CA LEU A 250 -11.95 10.49 -16.10
C LEU A 250 -10.98 11.28 -15.23
N ALA A 251 -10.85 12.57 -15.51
CA ALA A 251 -10.16 13.50 -14.62
C ALA A 251 -11.16 14.54 -14.12
N TYR A 252 -11.25 14.69 -12.80
CA TYR A 252 -12.20 15.59 -12.16
C TYR A 252 -11.43 16.67 -11.38
N PRO A 253 -11.42 17.93 -11.85
CA PRO A 253 -10.70 19.00 -11.18
C PRO A 253 -11.56 19.60 -10.07
N ILE A 254 -11.01 19.74 -8.87
CA ILE A 254 -11.60 20.50 -7.76
C ILE A 254 -10.62 21.59 -7.36
N GLN A 255 -11.04 22.84 -7.45
CA GLN A 255 -10.15 23.96 -7.17
C GLN A 255 -9.85 24.03 -5.67
N PRO A 256 -8.57 24.03 -5.28
CA PRO A 256 -8.20 24.13 -3.87
C PRO A 256 -8.52 25.53 -3.33
N ALA A 257 -8.66 25.61 -2.01
CA ALA A 257 -8.66 26.90 -1.32
C ALA A 257 -7.33 27.64 -1.54
N ALA A 258 -7.34 28.96 -1.38
CA ALA A 258 -6.13 29.76 -1.40
C ALA A 258 -5.15 29.28 -0.31
N PHE A 259 -3.86 29.26 -0.66
CA PHE A 259 -2.81 28.79 0.24
C PHE A 259 -1.74 29.87 0.38
N LYS A 260 -1.47 30.30 1.61
CA LYS A 260 -0.48 31.36 1.93
C LYS A 260 -0.62 32.61 1.03
N GLY A 261 -1.87 33.09 0.86
CA GLY A 261 -2.17 34.25 0.03
C GLY A 261 -2.12 34.01 -1.48
N THR A 262 -1.85 32.78 -1.93
CA THR A 262 -1.82 32.41 -3.35
C THR A 262 -3.07 31.62 -3.72
N GLN A 263 -3.83 32.10 -4.72
CA GLN A 263 -4.91 31.31 -5.31
C GLN A 263 -4.32 30.20 -6.17
N LEU A 264 -4.43 28.97 -5.69
CA LEU A 264 -4.00 27.79 -6.43
C LEU A 264 -5.10 27.34 -7.38
N VAL A 265 -4.70 26.69 -8.46
CA VAL A 265 -5.61 26.12 -9.46
C VAL A 265 -5.12 24.71 -9.78
N GLU A 266 -6.05 23.76 -9.79
CA GLU A 266 -5.82 22.39 -10.25
C GLU A 266 -6.53 22.18 -11.59
N PRO A 267 -5.90 22.58 -12.72
CA PRO A 267 -6.45 22.32 -14.03
C PRO A 267 -6.10 20.91 -14.51
N ILE A 268 -6.87 20.44 -15.49
CA ILE A 268 -6.49 19.32 -16.34
C ILE A 268 -5.69 19.86 -17.52
N TYR A 269 -4.55 19.23 -17.83
CA TYR A 269 -3.81 19.48 -19.07
C TYR A 269 -4.04 18.32 -20.03
N LEU A 270 -4.72 18.58 -21.14
CA LEU A 270 -4.96 17.59 -22.20
C LEU A 270 -4.25 18.06 -23.47
N ASN A 271 -3.21 17.32 -23.90
CA ASN A 271 -2.38 17.67 -25.05
C ASN A 271 -1.88 19.13 -24.99
N GLY A 272 -1.35 19.53 -23.83
CA GLY A 272 -0.87 20.90 -23.58
C GLY A 272 -1.94 21.95 -23.34
N LYS A 273 -3.23 21.62 -23.49
CA LYS A 273 -4.34 22.58 -23.29
C LYS A 273 -4.93 22.48 -21.88
N ARG A 274 -4.95 23.62 -21.19
CA ARG A 274 -5.53 23.78 -19.84
C ARG A 274 -7.06 23.69 -19.89
N LYS A 275 -7.66 22.93 -18.97
CA LYS A 275 -9.11 22.77 -18.77
C LYS A 275 -9.48 22.82 -17.29
N LEU A 276 -10.61 23.44 -16.95
CA LEU A 276 -11.15 23.51 -15.58
C LEU A 276 -12.46 22.74 -15.39
N LYS A 277 -12.95 22.10 -16.45
CA LYS A 277 -14.13 21.22 -16.41
C LYS A 277 -13.66 19.77 -16.37
N PRO A 278 -14.44 18.86 -15.79
CA PRO A 278 -14.18 17.43 -15.86
C PRO A 278 -13.91 16.95 -17.29
N TYR A 279 -12.91 16.10 -17.45
CA TYR A 279 -12.69 15.32 -18.66
C TYR A 279 -13.28 13.94 -18.41
N VAL A 280 -14.23 13.53 -19.24
CA VAL A 280 -15.06 12.35 -18.99
C VAL A 280 -15.12 11.52 -20.27
N GLN A 281 -14.59 10.29 -20.21
CA GLN A 281 -14.78 9.25 -21.21
C GLN A 281 -15.45 8.04 -20.56
N VAL A 282 -16.77 8.01 -20.62
CA VAL A 282 -17.60 6.92 -20.09
C VAL A 282 -18.39 6.32 -21.24
N LYS A 283 -18.46 4.98 -21.27
CA LYS A 283 -19.19 4.23 -22.28
C LYS A 283 -19.97 3.08 -21.63
N PRO A 284 -21.08 2.63 -22.25
CA PRO A 284 -21.66 1.33 -21.94
C PRO A 284 -20.56 0.26 -21.94
N GLY A 285 -20.56 -0.59 -20.92
CA GLY A 285 -19.54 -1.59 -20.71
C GLY A 285 -20.12 -2.97 -20.42
N GLY A 286 -19.23 -3.91 -20.13
CA GLY A 286 -19.57 -5.21 -19.58
C GLY A 286 -18.74 -5.48 -18.33
N PRO A 287 -18.96 -6.64 -17.69
CA PRO A 287 -18.07 -7.09 -16.64
C PRO A 287 -16.62 -7.13 -17.17
N PRO A 288 -15.63 -6.74 -16.36
CA PRO A 288 -14.23 -6.79 -16.77
C PRO A 288 -13.76 -8.23 -16.96
N GLN A 289 -12.62 -8.39 -17.63
CA GLN A 289 -11.88 -9.65 -17.62
C GLN A 289 -11.51 -10.02 -16.18
N SER A 290 -11.53 -11.32 -15.85
CA SER A 290 -11.21 -11.81 -14.50
C SER A 290 -9.78 -11.48 -14.06
N SER A 291 -8.89 -11.25 -15.01
CA SER A 291 -7.48 -10.88 -14.77
C SER A 291 -7.25 -9.41 -14.43
N LEU A 292 -8.26 -8.53 -14.62
CA LEU A 292 -8.09 -7.08 -14.47
C LEU A 292 -7.44 -6.69 -13.13
N GLN A 293 -7.81 -7.39 -12.07
CA GLN A 293 -7.29 -7.10 -10.73
C GLN A 293 -6.01 -7.91 -10.47
N SER A 294 -5.99 -9.20 -10.82
CA SER A 294 -4.88 -10.10 -10.49
C SER A 294 -3.60 -9.79 -11.25
N GLN A 295 -3.66 -9.07 -12.38
CA GLN A 295 -2.46 -8.58 -13.08
C GLN A 295 -1.60 -7.60 -12.25
N HIS A 296 -2.13 -7.08 -11.13
CA HIS A 296 -1.43 -6.13 -10.25
C HIS A 296 -0.78 -6.78 -9.01
N ILE A 297 -0.75 -8.10 -8.98
CA ILE A 297 -0.01 -8.88 -7.99
C ILE A 297 0.81 -9.95 -8.68
N TRP A 298 1.87 -10.36 -8.00
CA TRP A 298 2.58 -11.58 -8.33
C TRP A 298 1.65 -12.77 -8.11
N ASP A 299 1.58 -13.66 -9.10
CA ASP A 299 0.84 -14.92 -8.97
C ASP A 299 1.67 -15.96 -8.20
N GLU A 300 1.11 -17.15 -7.99
CA GLU A 300 1.76 -18.24 -7.27
C GLU A 300 3.03 -18.77 -7.96
N SER A 301 3.26 -18.41 -9.23
CA SER A 301 4.49 -18.77 -9.94
C SER A 301 5.67 -17.87 -9.58
N PHE A 302 5.44 -16.74 -8.91
CA PHE A 302 6.51 -15.86 -8.48
C PHE A 302 7.46 -16.58 -7.51
N PRO A 303 8.77 -16.54 -7.76
CA PRO A 303 9.75 -17.30 -6.98
C PRO A 303 9.80 -16.83 -5.53
N SER A 304 9.95 -17.78 -4.61
CA SER A 304 10.22 -17.50 -3.21
C SER A 304 11.41 -18.34 -2.73
N TRP A 305 11.88 -18.08 -1.51
CA TRP A 305 12.92 -18.90 -0.88
C TRP A 305 12.46 -20.34 -0.62
N GLN A 306 11.15 -20.59 -0.68
CA GLN A 306 10.54 -21.93 -0.54
C GLN A 306 10.38 -22.65 -1.89
N SER A 307 10.66 -21.98 -3.01
CA SER A 307 10.59 -22.61 -4.33
C SER A 307 11.53 -23.83 -4.37
N PRO A 308 11.10 -25.00 -4.89
CA PRO A 308 11.90 -26.23 -4.85
C PRO A 308 13.30 -26.12 -5.49
N GLN A 309 13.46 -25.19 -6.44
CA GLN A 309 14.71 -24.94 -7.16
C GLN A 309 15.54 -23.80 -6.56
N ALA A 310 15.14 -23.24 -5.42
CA ALA A 310 15.87 -22.15 -4.78
C ALA A 310 17.20 -22.65 -4.21
N ALA A 311 18.31 -22.20 -4.79
CA ALA A 311 19.65 -22.52 -4.33
C ALA A 311 20.06 -21.63 -3.16
N ASN A 312 20.23 -22.22 -1.98
CA ASN A 312 20.70 -21.51 -0.79
C ASN A 312 22.22 -21.28 -0.88
N VAL A 313 22.64 -20.02 -0.97
CA VAL A 313 24.06 -19.65 -1.10
C VAL A 313 24.93 -20.07 0.09
N LYS A 314 24.36 -20.33 1.27
CA LYS A 314 25.09 -20.83 2.45
C LYS A 314 25.29 -22.35 2.45
N ALA A 315 24.52 -23.08 1.66
CA ALA A 315 24.61 -24.53 1.56
C ALA A 315 25.74 -24.95 0.60
N PRO A 316 26.27 -26.18 0.72
CA PRO A 316 27.07 -26.78 -0.34
C PRO A 316 26.30 -26.78 -1.67
N ALA A 317 26.93 -26.44 -2.80
CA ALA A 317 28.37 -26.27 -3.03
C ALA A 317 28.85 -24.80 -3.02
N TYR A 318 28.08 -23.86 -2.46
CA TYR A 318 28.36 -22.41 -2.56
C TYR A 318 29.13 -21.87 -1.34
N GLY A 319 28.64 -22.16 -0.13
CA GLY A 319 29.35 -21.87 1.12
C GLY A 319 29.56 -20.38 1.42
N ALA A 320 28.69 -19.49 0.96
CA ALA A 320 28.71 -18.07 1.34
C ALA A 320 28.55 -17.93 2.87
N VAL A 321 29.32 -17.02 3.46
CA VAL A 321 29.41 -16.84 4.92
C VAL A 321 28.35 -15.85 5.40
N GLY A 322 28.24 -14.68 4.76
CA GLY A 322 27.29 -13.64 5.11
C GLY A 322 27.56 -12.99 6.49
N ASP A 323 28.82 -12.86 6.89
CA ASP A 323 29.27 -12.31 8.17
C ASP A 323 29.77 -10.85 8.08
N SER A 324 29.57 -10.21 6.93
CA SER A 324 30.12 -8.90 6.53
C SER A 324 31.64 -8.83 6.37
N LEU A 325 32.41 -9.90 6.59
CA LEU A 325 33.87 -9.88 6.56
C LEU A 325 34.43 -10.72 5.40
N ALA A 326 33.98 -11.96 5.30
CA ALA A 326 34.36 -12.86 4.23
C ALA A 326 34.03 -12.26 2.86
N ASP A 327 34.84 -12.59 1.86
CA ASP A 327 34.54 -12.24 0.48
C ASP A 327 33.62 -13.31 -0.12
N ASP A 328 32.33 -13.01 -0.19
CA ASP A 328 31.30 -13.93 -0.70
C ASP A 328 31.14 -13.85 -2.23
N THR A 329 31.95 -13.05 -2.93
CA THR A 329 31.80 -12.80 -4.37
C THR A 329 31.77 -14.09 -5.19
N ALA A 330 32.75 -14.97 -5.02
CA ALA A 330 32.85 -16.21 -5.80
C ALA A 330 31.72 -17.19 -5.47
N ALA A 331 31.32 -17.28 -4.20
CA ALA A 331 30.22 -18.15 -3.76
C ALA A 331 28.88 -17.69 -4.36
N LEU A 332 28.60 -16.38 -4.29
CA LEU A 332 27.39 -15.80 -4.86
C LEU A 332 27.38 -15.88 -6.39
N GLN A 333 28.48 -15.55 -7.06
CA GLN A 333 28.56 -15.64 -8.52
C GLN A 333 28.36 -17.08 -9.01
N LYS A 334 28.99 -18.06 -8.35
CA LYS A 334 28.78 -19.48 -8.67
C LYS A 334 27.31 -19.90 -8.52
N ALA A 335 26.62 -19.44 -7.48
CA ALA A 335 25.21 -19.72 -7.30
C ALA A 335 24.34 -19.11 -8.41
N ILE A 336 24.66 -17.87 -8.83
CA ILE A 336 24.01 -17.19 -9.94
C ILE A 336 24.27 -17.93 -11.26
N ASP A 337 25.50 -18.37 -11.51
CA ASP A 337 25.88 -19.06 -12.75
C ASP A 337 25.16 -20.41 -12.87
N GLU A 338 25.04 -21.16 -11.78
CA GLU A 338 24.49 -22.53 -11.79
C GLU A 338 22.98 -22.61 -11.65
N ASN A 339 22.31 -21.57 -11.14
CA ASN A 339 20.87 -21.64 -10.81
C ASN A 339 20.08 -20.51 -11.42
N GLU A 340 18.77 -20.73 -11.51
CA GLU A 340 17.82 -19.69 -11.88
C GLU A 340 17.33 -18.93 -10.65
N ILE A 341 16.95 -19.65 -9.58
CA ILE A 341 16.49 -19.06 -8.31
C ILE A 341 17.63 -19.16 -7.28
N VAL A 342 18.13 -18.02 -6.83
CA VAL A 342 19.20 -17.91 -5.84
C VAL A 342 18.65 -17.29 -4.57
N PHE A 343 18.69 -18.05 -3.49
CA PHE A 343 18.23 -17.63 -2.17
C PHE A 343 19.40 -17.18 -1.28
N LEU A 344 19.29 -15.97 -0.75
CA LEU A 344 20.19 -15.38 0.23
C LEU A 344 19.52 -15.41 1.60
N PRO A 345 19.84 -16.39 2.48
CA PRO A 345 19.41 -16.36 3.87
C PRO A 345 19.87 -15.09 4.59
N LYS A 346 19.47 -14.95 5.86
CA LYS A 346 19.97 -13.88 6.71
C LYS A 346 21.50 -13.82 6.69
N GLY A 347 22.05 -12.65 6.36
CA GLY A 347 23.48 -12.39 6.27
C GLY A 347 23.81 -11.06 5.61
N TYR A 348 25.01 -10.57 5.89
CA TYR A 348 25.64 -9.44 5.22
C TYR A 348 26.74 -10.00 4.31
N TYR A 349 26.45 -10.11 3.02
CA TYR A 349 27.34 -10.72 2.05
C TYR A 349 28.23 -9.63 1.44
N ARG A 350 29.48 -9.59 1.89
CA ARG A 350 30.46 -8.66 1.33
C ARG A 350 30.92 -9.18 -0.02
N VAL A 351 30.88 -8.33 -1.03
CA VAL A 351 31.44 -8.59 -2.36
C VAL A 351 32.53 -7.59 -2.71
N THR A 352 33.48 -8.03 -3.53
CA THR A 352 34.64 -7.27 -3.99
C THR A 352 34.71 -7.16 -5.52
N ASP A 353 33.79 -7.79 -6.24
CA ASP A 353 33.57 -7.60 -7.67
C ASP A 353 32.07 -7.56 -7.98
N THR A 354 31.72 -7.08 -9.17
CA THR A 354 30.34 -7.04 -9.68
C THR A 354 29.76 -8.46 -9.79
N LEU A 355 28.60 -8.67 -9.17
CA LEU A 355 27.78 -9.86 -9.41
C LEU A 355 26.99 -9.70 -10.71
N ARG A 356 27.12 -10.65 -11.63
CA ARG A 356 26.47 -10.61 -12.95
C ARG A 356 25.31 -11.58 -13.00
N LEU A 357 24.10 -11.05 -13.16
CA LEU A 357 22.89 -11.84 -13.29
C LEU A 357 22.72 -12.35 -14.73
N LYS A 358 22.11 -13.52 -14.88
CA LYS A 358 21.62 -14.03 -16.18
C LYS A 358 20.23 -13.46 -16.46
N PRO A 359 19.74 -13.46 -17.72
CA PRO A 359 18.40 -12.94 -18.04
C PRO A 359 17.27 -13.49 -17.15
N ASN A 360 17.33 -14.78 -16.79
CA ASN A 360 16.29 -15.42 -15.98
C ASN A 360 16.59 -15.49 -14.47
N THR A 361 17.66 -14.84 -13.98
CA THR A 361 18.06 -14.93 -12.58
C THR A 361 17.03 -14.29 -11.65
N LYS A 362 16.64 -15.04 -10.61
CA LYS A 362 15.71 -14.64 -9.56
C LYS A 362 16.49 -14.61 -8.24
N LEU A 363 16.77 -13.41 -7.75
CA LEU A 363 17.54 -13.20 -6.52
C LEU A 363 16.58 -12.92 -5.35
N VAL A 364 16.50 -13.84 -4.39
CA VAL A 364 15.52 -13.81 -3.30
C VAL A 364 16.21 -13.66 -1.95
N GLY A 365 15.88 -12.62 -1.20
CA GLY A 365 16.29 -12.44 0.20
C GLY A 365 15.17 -12.80 1.18
N VAL A 366 15.48 -12.83 2.48
CA VAL A 366 14.46 -13.04 3.54
C VAL A 366 13.67 -11.76 3.77
N ALA A 367 14.37 -10.65 3.96
CA ALA A 367 13.84 -9.29 4.11
C ALA A 367 14.98 -8.30 3.87
N HIS A 368 14.65 -7.05 3.51
CA HIS A 368 15.66 -6.03 3.16
C HIS A 368 16.69 -5.78 4.28
N HIS A 369 16.32 -5.95 5.55
CA HIS A 369 17.20 -5.75 6.71
C HIS A 369 17.87 -7.04 7.21
N LEU A 370 17.56 -8.19 6.60
CA LEU A 370 18.10 -9.50 6.97
C LEU A 370 19.07 -10.04 5.92
N SER A 371 18.85 -9.76 4.64
CA SER A 371 19.70 -10.22 3.53
C SER A 371 20.27 -9.01 2.80
N THR A 372 21.55 -8.71 2.99
CA THR A 372 22.20 -7.53 2.42
C THR A 372 23.43 -7.94 1.61
N ILE A 373 23.47 -7.57 0.33
CA ILE A 373 24.72 -7.57 -0.46
C ILE A 373 25.37 -6.20 -0.27
N MET A 374 26.66 -6.17 0.07
CA MET A 374 27.36 -4.93 0.36
C MET A 374 28.78 -4.91 -0.18
N ALA A 375 29.30 -3.71 -0.44
CA ALA A 375 30.72 -3.47 -0.65
C ALA A 375 31.33 -2.79 0.58
N ARG A 376 32.55 -3.20 0.97
CA ARG A 376 33.34 -2.53 2.02
C ARG A 376 34.84 -2.77 1.83
N PRO A 377 35.71 -1.94 2.43
CA PRO A 377 37.16 -2.14 2.34
C PRO A 377 37.61 -3.51 2.88
N PRO A 378 38.62 -4.15 2.23
CA PRO A 378 39.17 -3.78 0.93
C PRO A 378 38.16 -4.05 -0.19
N PHE A 379 37.95 -3.08 -1.09
CA PHE A 379 36.90 -3.14 -2.12
C PHE A 379 37.22 -4.04 -3.32
N GLY A 380 38.45 -4.55 -3.43
CA GLY A 380 38.89 -5.38 -4.55
C GLY A 380 38.64 -4.73 -5.92
N ALA A 381 38.10 -5.50 -6.86
CA ALA A 381 37.80 -5.04 -8.21
C ALA A 381 36.82 -3.85 -8.24
N LEU A 382 35.86 -3.78 -7.31
CA LEU A 382 34.91 -2.66 -7.21
C LEU A 382 35.58 -1.32 -6.88
N GLY A 383 36.73 -1.34 -6.22
CA GLY A 383 37.51 -0.13 -5.88
C GLY A 383 38.63 0.20 -6.87
N SER A 384 38.69 -0.49 -8.02
CA SER A 384 39.78 -0.34 -9.00
C SER A 384 39.28 0.28 -10.32
N GLY A 385 40.17 0.99 -11.02
CA GLY A 385 39.90 1.65 -12.30
C GLY A 385 39.38 3.09 -12.17
N ASP A 386 39.09 3.72 -13.31
CA ASP A 386 38.83 5.16 -13.41
C ASP A 386 37.34 5.55 -13.31
N GLY A 387 36.44 4.62 -12.95
CA GLY A 387 35.00 4.86 -12.96
C GLY A 387 34.18 3.98 -12.01
N PRO A 388 32.90 4.34 -11.78
CA PRO A 388 32.02 3.56 -10.93
C PRO A 388 31.73 2.19 -11.53
N LYS A 389 31.70 1.15 -10.68
CA LYS A 389 31.30 -0.21 -11.06
C LYS A 389 30.02 -0.60 -10.33
N PRO A 390 29.08 -1.30 -11.00
CA PRO A 390 27.87 -1.77 -10.34
C PRO A 390 28.19 -2.88 -9.34
N LEU A 391 27.48 -2.89 -8.19
CA LEU A 391 27.56 -4.00 -7.23
C LEU A 391 26.89 -5.27 -7.79
N VAL A 392 25.75 -5.07 -8.46
CA VAL A 392 24.97 -6.09 -9.15
C VAL A 392 24.63 -5.56 -10.54
N GLU A 393 24.93 -6.34 -11.57
CA GLU A 393 24.67 -6.04 -12.97
C GLU A 393 23.60 -7.00 -13.49
N THR A 394 22.45 -6.46 -13.91
CA THR A 394 21.40 -7.22 -14.60
C THR A 394 21.84 -7.54 -16.03
N ALA A 395 21.34 -8.64 -16.61
CA ALA A 395 21.66 -8.96 -18.00
C ALA A 395 21.14 -7.87 -18.95
N ASP A 396 21.94 -7.55 -19.96
CA ASP A 396 21.55 -6.66 -21.06
C ASP A 396 20.91 -7.50 -22.19
N ALA A 397 19.68 -7.97 -21.94
CA ALA A 397 18.90 -8.76 -22.89
C ALA A 397 17.43 -8.35 -22.87
N ALA A 398 16.74 -8.51 -24.00
CA ALA A 398 15.33 -8.12 -24.12
C ALA A 398 14.37 -8.99 -23.28
N ASP A 399 14.84 -10.17 -22.87
CA ASP A 399 14.16 -11.14 -22.00
C ASP A 399 14.69 -11.13 -20.56
N ALA A 400 15.55 -10.16 -20.20
CA ALA A 400 16.07 -9.96 -18.84
C ALA A 400 15.07 -9.26 -17.90
#